data_AF-A0A934KVX8-F1
#
_entry.id   AF-A0A934KVX8-F1
#
_cell.length_a   1.000
_cell.length_b   1.000
_cell.length_c   1.000
_cell.angle_alpha   90.00
_cell.angle_beta   90.00
_cell.angle_gamma   90.00
#
_symmetry.space_group_name_H-M   'P 1'
#
loop_
_entity.id
_entity.type
_entity.pdbx_description
1 polymer ?
#
loop_
_entity_poly.entity_id
_entity_poly.type
_entity_poly.pdbx_seq_one_letter_code
_entity_poly.pdbx_strand_id
1 'polypeptide(L)'
;FTKDCHKAGVVIHGTFILGLPVETKETIEQTIRFAQELDVFSLQVSLAAPYPGTELYEQARLNGWFAKKDKAALVEGDGFQQSALEYPGLSKDRIFEEVERFYRAYYLRPKPILRIIKTMLEDKDVCVRRLREGYEFFKSMAARRSDLAAAKVAA
;
A
#
# COMPACT_ATOMS: atom_id res chain seq x y z
N PHE A 1 -9.08 -18.44 -13.35
CA PHE A 1 -8.55 -17.10 -13.70
C PHE A 1 -7.03 -17.03 -13.59
N THR A 2 -6.42 -16.81 -12.42
CA THR A 2 -4.94 -16.63 -12.32
C THR A 2 -4.15 -17.82 -12.87
N LYS A 3 -4.61 -19.05 -12.59
CA LYS A 3 -4.06 -20.28 -13.18
C LYS A 3 -4.03 -20.26 -14.72
N ASP A 4 -5.08 -19.73 -15.34
CA ASP A 4 -5.23 -19.70 -16.80
C ASP A 4 -4.37 -18.57 -17.39
N CYS A 5 -4.34 -17.40 -16.75
CA CYS A 5 -3.41 -16.32 -17.08
C CYS A 5 -1.95 -16.78 -17.04
N HIS A 6 -1.56 -17.55 -16.01
CA HIS A 6 -0.21 -18.11 -15.91
C HIS A 6 0.10 -19.08 -17.05
N LYS A 7 -0.85 -19.96 -17.42
CA LYS A 7 -0.68 -20.86 -18.58
C LYS A 7 -0.54 -20.10 -19.89
N ALA A 8 -1.25 -18.99 -20.02
CA ALA A 8 -1.24 -18.14 -21.22
C ALA A 8 -0.05 -17.14 -21.24
N GLY A 9 0.79 -17.09 -20.20
CA GLY A 9 1.87 -16.12 -20.10
C GLY A 9 1.41 -14.67 -19.88
N VAL A 10 0.17 -14.46 -19.44
CA VAL A 10 -0.39 -13.13 -19.17
C VAL A 10 0.16 -12.61 -17.84
N VAL A 11 0.72 -11.40 -17.86
CA VAL A 11 1.20 -10.70 -16.68
C VAL A 11 0.01 -10.18 -15.87
N ILE A 12 0.03 -10.45 -14.55
CA ILE A 12 -1.08 -10.09 -13.65
C ILE A 12 -0.61 -9.01 -12.68
N HIS A 13 -1.38 -7.93 -12.58
CA HIS A 13 -1.26 -6.93 -11.52
C HIS A 13 -2.41 -7.10 -10.52
N GLY A 14 -2.09 -7.31 -9.25
CA GLY A 14 -3.09 -7.48 -8.18
C GLY A 14 -3.30 -6.20 -7.38
N THR A 15 -4.54 -5.75 -7.24
CA THR A 15 -4.89 -4.61 -6.39
C THR A 15 -5.64 -5.10 -5.16
N PHE A 16 -5.17 -4.70 -3.98
CA PHE A 16 -5.71 -5.09 -2.69
C PHE A 16 -6.02 -3.84 -1.87
N ILE A 17 -7.03 -3.93 -1.02
CA ILE A 17 -7.42 -2.85 -0.11
C ILE A 17 -7.34 -3.38 1.31
N LEU A 18 -6.71 -2.63 2.21
CA LEU A 18 -6.74 -2.86 3.65
C LEU A 18 -7.37 -1.68 4.39
N GLY A 19 -7.93 -1.95 5.55
CA GLY A 19 -8.64 -0.99 6.39
C GLY A 19 -10.12 -0.86 6.04
N LEU A 20 -10.76 -1.87 5.46
CA LEU A 20 -12.22 -1.86 5.28
C LEU A 20 -12.95 -2.05 6.62
N PRO A 21 -14.24 -1.64 6.73
CA PRO A 21 -15.03 -1.92 7.92
C PRO A 21 -15.07 -3.41 8.23
N VAL A 22 -14.99 -3.78 9.51
CA VAL A 22 -15.00 -5.17 10.00
C VAL A 22 -13.70 -5.96 9.71
N GLU A 23 -12.68 -5.32 9.13
CA GLU A 23 -11.39 -5.96 8.92
C GLU A 23 -10.67 -6.21 10.26
N THR A 24 -10.18 -7.44 10.46
CA THR A 24 -9.43 -7.86 11.65
C THR A 24 -8.01 -8.29 11.27
N LYS A 25 -7.16 -8.55 12.27
CA LYS A 25 -5.81 -9.06 12.03
C LYS A 25 -5.84 -10.40 11.28
N GLU A 26 -6.82 -11.25 11.59
CA GLU A 26 -7.02 -12.56 10.99
C GLU A 26 -7.43 -12.42 9.52
N THR A 27 -8.32 -11.49 9.19
CA THR A 27 -8.74 -11.28 7.79
C THR A 27 -7.62 -10.63 6.97
N ILE A 28 -6.84 -9.71 7.54
CA ILE A 28 -5.63 -9.17 6.89
C ILE A 28 -4.65 -10.30 6.56
N GLU A 29 -4.43 -11.21 7.51
CA GLU A 29 -3.56 -12.38 7.30
C GLU A 29 -4.10 -13.31 6.20
N GLN A 30 -5.42 -13.53 6.14
CA GLN A 30 -6.06 -14.27 5.07
C GLN A 30 -5.85 -13.58 3.71
N THR A 31 -5.98 -12.25 3.63
CA THR A 31 -5.73 -11.48 2.41
C THR A 31 -4.28 -11.60 1.94
N ILE A 32 -3.31 -11.54 2.87
CA ILE A 32 -1.89 -11.73 2.55
C ILE A 32 -1.65 -13.13 1.97
N ARG A 33 -2.19 -14.18 2.61
CA ARG A 33 -2.07 -15.56 2.13
C ARG A 33 -2.70 -15.73 0.76
N PHE A 34 -3.89 -15.18 0.57
CA PHE A 34 -4.60 -15.21 -0.70
C PHE A 34 -3.77 -14.54 -1.80
N ALA A 35 -3.22 -13.35 -1.56
CA ALA A 35 -2.32 -12.71 -2.53
C ALA A 35 -1.11 -13.59 -2.85
N GLN A 36 -0.52 -14.24 -1.84
CA GLN A 36 0.62 -15.13 -2.03
C GLN A 36 0.29 -16.34 -2.91
N GLU A 37 -0.91 -16.89 -2.76
CA GLU A 37 -1.44 -18.00 -3.58
C GLU A 37 -1.73 -17.57 -5.03
N LEU A 38 -2.19 -16.34 -5.25
CA LEU A 38 -2.45 -15.80 -6.59
C LEU A 38 -1.17 -15.63 -7.43
N ASP A 39 -0.01 -15.41 -6.80
CA ASP A 39 1.31 -15.31 -7.44
C ASP A 39 1.39 -14.29 -8.61
N VAL A 40 0.73 -13.15 -8.43
CA VAL A 40 0.74 -12.02 -9.35
C VAL A 40 2.15 -11.47 -9.60
N PHE A 41 2.37 -10.85 -10.77
CA PHE A 41 3.67 -10.27 -11.12
C PHE A 41 4.01 -9.06 -10.26
N SER A 42 3.04 -8.18 -10.07
CA SER A 42 3.12 -7.03 -9.19
C SER A 42 1.81 -6.88 -8.43
N LEU A 43 1.89 -6.25 -7.27
CA LEU A 43 0.73 -5.88 -6.49
C LEU A 43 0.80 -4.44 -5.99
N GLN A 44 -0.38 -3.88 -5.75
CA GLN A 44 -0.61 -2.62 -5.06
C GLN A 44 -1.55 -2.89 -3.90
N VAL A 45 -1.14 -2.49 -2.70
CA VAL A 45 -1.99 -2.47 -1.51
C VAL A 45 -2.34 -1.01 -1.21
N SER A 46 -3.64 -0.71 -1.26
CA SER A 46 -4.20 0.61 -0.97
C SER A 46 -4.89 0.59 0.40
N LEU A 47 -4.98 1.75 1.03
CA LEU A 47 -5.80 1.90 2.23
C LEU A 47 -7.25 2.17 1.82
N ALA A 48 -8.20 1.80 2.68
CA ALA A 48 -9.59 2.18 2.46
C ALA A 48 -9.73 3.70 2.56
N ALA A 49 -10.24 4.32 1.51
CA ALA A 49 -10.46 5.75 1.43
C ALA A 49 -11.97 6.06 1.33
N PRO A 50 -12.57 6.67 2.36
CA PRO A 50 -13.97 7.07 2.35
C PRO A 50 -14.15 8.32 1.48
N TYR A 51 -14.43 8.17 0.19
CA TYR A 51 -14.70 9.31 -0.68
C TYR A 51 -16.14 9.84 -0.50
N PRO A 52 -16.37 11.16 -0.46
CA PRO A 52 -17.72 11.73 -0.38
C PRO A 52 -18.66 11.16 -1.44
N GLY A 53 -19.86 10.76 -1.03
CA GLY A 53 -20.84 10.11 -1.91
C GLY A 53 -20.68 8.59 -2.08
N THR A 54 -19.69 7.97 -1.43
CA THR A 54 -19.57 6.50 -1.37
C THR A 54 -20.26 5.93 -0.13
N GLU A 55 -20.67 4.67 -0.21
CA GLU A 55 -21.23 3.91 0.93
C GLU A 55 -20.27 3.92 2.14
N LEU A 56 -18.97 3.74 1.89
CA LEU A 56 -17.95 3.76 2.94
C LEU A 56 -17.88 5.11 3.65
N TYR A 57 -18.11 6.22 2.94
CA TYR A 57 -18.15 7.55 3.53
C TYR A 57 -19.35 7.76 4.43
N GLU A 58 -20.54 7.32 4.00
CA GLU A 58 -21.74 7.41 4.84
C GLU A 58 -21.61 6.54 6.10
N GLN A 59 -21.07 5.33 5.97
CA GLN A 59 -20.80 4.47 7.12
C GLN A 59 -19.79 5.12 8.09
N ALA A 60 -18.71 5.69 7.57
CA ALA A 60 -17.73 6.39 8.38
C ALA A 60 -18.32 7.61 9.11
N ARG A 61 -19.21 8.35 8.45
CA ARG A 61 -19.92 9.50 9.03
C ARG A 61 -20.89 9.09 10.12
N LEU A 62 -21.71 8.05 9.88
CA LEU A 62 -22.71 7.57 10.82
C LEU A 62 -22.08 6.95 12.07
N ASN A 63 -20.95 6.25 11.92
CA ASN A 63 -20.28 5.56 13.02
C ASN A 63 -19.13 6.37 13.65
N GLY A 64 -18.84 7.57 13.15
CA GLY A 64 -17.78 8.43 13.69
C GLY A 64 -16.36 7.90 13.49
N TRP A 65 -16.09 7.18 12.39
CA TRP A 65 -14.78 6.55 12.12
C TRP A 65 -13.71 7.51 11.59
N PHE A 66 -14.03 8.79 11.37
CA PHE A 66 -13.05 9.75 10.88
C PHE A 66 -12.01 10.09 11.96
N ALA A 67 -10.74 9.84 11.67
CA ALA A 67 -9.62 10.06 12.59
C ALA A 67 -9.40 11.55 12.98
N LYS A 68 -9.86 12.50 12.15
CA LYS A 68 -9.86 13.94 12.43
C LYS A 68 -11.28 14.49 12.23
N LYS A 69 -11.84 15.15 13.25
CA LYS A 69 -13.22 15.69 13.24
C LYS A 69 -13.49 16.73 12.13
N ASP A 70 -12.45 17.38 11.59
CA ASP A 70 -12.63 18.56 10.71
C ASP A 70 -12.13 18.42 9.27
N LYS A 71 -11.46 17.33 8.87
CA LYS A 71 -10.94 17.24 7.49
C LYS A 71 -11.08 15.85 6.92
N ALA A 72 -12.08 15.71 6.03
CA ALA A 72 -12.11 14.75 4.93
C ALA A 72 -10.99 15.02 3.89
N ALA A 73 -9.79 15.39 4.35
CA ALA A 73 -8.62 15.54 3.50
C ALA A 73 -8.04 14.14 3.29
N LEU A 74 -8.53 13.47 2.26
CA LEU A 74 -8.13 12.11 1.87
C LEU A 74 -6.70 12.07 1.27
N VAL A 75 -6.11 13.24 1.00
CA VAL A 75 -4.81 13.43 0.37
C VAL A 75 -4.13 14.64 1.03
N GLU A 76 -2.94 14.46 1.61
CA GLU A 76 -2.05 15.59 1.92
C GLU A 76 -1.22 15.94 0.67
N GLY A 77 -0.72 17.17 0.57
CA GLY A 77 -0.03 17.70 -0.63
C GLY A 77 1.27 16.98 -1.02
N ASP A 78 1.63 15.89 -0.33
CA ASP A 78 2.77 15.02 -0.59
C ASP A 78 2.42 13.78 -1.45
N GLY A 79 1.15 13.60 -1.80
CA GLY A 79 0.68 12.50 -2.67
C GLY A 79 0.59 11.14 -1.98
N PHE A 80 0.78 11.06 -0.66
CA PHE A 80 0.62 9.82 0.09
C PHE A 80 -0.80 9.71 0.66
N GLN A 81 -1.38 8.53 0.53
CA GLN A 81 -2.74 8.26 1.02
C GLN A 81 -2.71 8.08 2.54
N GLN A 82 -3.32 9.01 3.29
CA GLN A 82 -3.55 8.81 4.72
C GLN A 82 -4.76 7.90 4.95
N SER A 83 -4.67 6.95 5.90
CA SER A 83 -5.87 6.25 6.39
C SER A 83 -6.74 7.27 7.11
N ALA A 84 -7.84 7.68 6.48
CA ALA A 84 -8.80 8.61 7.07
C ALA A 84 -9.71 7.95 8.11
N LEU A 85 -9.61 6.61 8.26
CA LEU A 85 -10.49 5.78 9.07
C LEU A 85 -9.72 5.18 10.26
N GLU A 86 -10.36 5.26 11.43
CA GLU A 86 -9.99 4.56 12.66
C GLU A 86 -11.21 3.76 13.15
N TYR A 87 -11.01 2.50 13.51
CA TYR A 87 -12.07 1.59 13.94
C TYR A 87 -11.89 1.18 15.41
N PRO A 88 -12.98 0.82 16.12
CA PRO A 88 -12.89 0.18 17.43
C PRO A 88 -12.08 -1.13 17.32
N GLY A 89 -10.83 -1.13 17.80
CA GLY A 89 -9.93 -2.28 17.79
C GLY A 89 -8.92 -2.34 16.62
N LEU A 90 -8.99 -1.42 15.65
CA LEU A 90 -8.01 -1.30 14.57
C LEU A 90 -7.67 0.17 14.32
N SER A 91 -6.52 0.59 14.85
CA SER A 91 -6.03 1.95 14.67
C SER A 91 -5.46 2.16 13.26
N LYS A 92 -5.46 3.40 12.78
CA LYS A 92 -4.84 3.76 11.50
C LYS A 92 -3.37 3.31 11.40
N ASP A 93 -2.60 3.50 12.48
CA ASP A 93 -1.17 3.21 12.50
C ASP A 93 -0.95 1.71 12.31
N ARG A 94 -1.84 0.91 12.89
CA ARG A 94 -1.84 -0.53 12.73
C ARG A 94 -2.12 -0.95 11.29
N ILE A 95 -3.09 -0.31 10.62
CA ILE A 95 -3.39 -0.60 9.21
C ILE A 95 -2.18 -0.25 8.34
N PHE A 96 -1.52 0.88 8.60
CA PHE A 96 -0.28 1.26 7.92
C PHE A 96 0.85 0.25 8.09
N GLU A 97 1.09 -0.22 9.32
CA GLU A 97 2.07 -1.28 9.60
C GLU A 97 1.76 -2.57 8.84
N GLU A 98 0.48 -2.95 8.76
CA GLU A 98 0.04 -4.14 8.05
C GLU A 98 0.20 -4.01 6.53
N VAL A 99 0.04 -2.81 5.96
CA VAL A 99 0.39 -2.56 4.54
C VAL A 99 1.87 -2.83 4.29
N GLU A 100 2.78 -2.29 5.11
CA GLU A 100 4.22 -2.54 4.95
C GLU A 100 4.55 -4.04 5.15
N ARG A 101 3.91 -4.68 6.13
CA ARG A 101 4.03 -6.12 6.37
C ARG A 101 3.57 -6.93 5.16
N PHE A 102 2.45 -6.56 4.53
CA PHE A 102 1.95 -7.21 3.32
C PHE A 102 3.00 -7.16 2.21
N TYR A 103 3.52 -5.97 1.90
CA TYR A 103 4.55 -5.80 0.87
C TYR A 103 5.78 -6.68 1.14
N ARG A 104 6.29 -6.69 2.37
CA ARG A 104 7.44 -7.52 2.76
C ARG A 104 7.12 -9.01 2.66
N ALA A 105 5.99 -9.45 3.20
CA ALA A 105 5.57 -10.84 3.18
C ALA A 105 5.33 -11.37 1.76
N TYR A 106 4.97 -10.50 0.81
CA TYR A 106 4.80 -10.89 -0.58
C TYR A 106 6.13 -10.85 -1.35
N TYR A 107 6.78 -9.69 -1.43
CA TYR A 107 7.91 -9.47 -2.34
C TYR A 107 9.21 -10.11 -1.88
N LEU A 108 9.42 -10.34 -0.58
CA LEU A 108 10.63 -11.01 -0.07
C LEU A 108 10.60 -12.54 -0.26
N ARG A 109 9.49 -13.10 -0.77
CA ARG A 109 9.43 -14.52 -1.13
C ARG A 109 10.42 -14.81 -2.27
N PRO A 110 11.03 -16.01 -2.32
CA PRO A 110 12.00 -16.35 -3.35
C PRO A 110 11.48 -16.17 -4.78
N LYS A 111 10.21 -16.53 -5.04
CA LYS A 111 9.67 -16.48 -6.40
C LYS A 111 9.45 -15.05 -6.92
N PRO A 112 8.76 -14.13 -6.21
CA PRO A 112 8.64 -12.73 -6.62
C PRO A 112 9.98 -11.99 -6.72
N ILE A 113 10.88 -12.14 -5.75
CA ILE A 113 12.15 -11.40 -5.77
C ILE A 113 13.03 -11.83 -6.95
N LEU A 114 13.10 -13.14 -7.24
CA LEU A 114 13.83 -13.65 -8.39
C LEU A 114 13.21 -13.19 -9.71
N ARG A 115 11.88 -13.05 -9.78
CA ARG A 115 11.19 -12.50 -10.96
C ARG A 115 11.62 -11.06 -11.23
N ILE A 116 11.66 -10.23 -10.19
CA ILE A 116 12.10 -8.82 -10.28
C ILE A 116 13.55 -8.74 -10.73
N ILE A 117 14.44 -9.51 -10.11
CA ILE A 117 15.88 -9.56 -10.45
C ILE A 117 16.05 -10.02 -11.90
N LYS A 118 15.38 -11.10 -12.30
CA LYS A 118 15.43 -11.61 -13.68
C LYS A 118 15.03 -10.54 -14.69
N THR A 119 13.91 -9.84 -14.47
CA THR A 119 13.49 -8.75 -15.36
C THR A 119 14.51 -7.61 -15.44
N MET A 120 15.19 -7.29 -14.34
CA MET A 120 16.26 -6.28 -14.35
C MET A 120 17.53 -6.75 -15.09
N LEU A 121 17.79 -8.05 -15.14
CA LEU A 121 18.92 -8.61 -15.88
C LEU A 121 18.61 -8.76 -17.38
N GLU A 122 17.36 -9.05 -17.73
CA GLU A 122 16.91 -9.21 -19.12
C GLU A 122 16.78 -7.88 -19.88
N ASP A 123 16.40 -6.80 -19.18
CA ASP A 123 16.15 -5.50 -19.79
C ASP A 123 16.96 -4.39 -19.09
N LYS A 124 17.97 -3.88 -19.80
CA LYS A 124 18.86 -2.80 -19.31
C LYS A 124 18.12 -1.50 -19.08
N ASP A 125 17.12 -1.16 -19.89
CA ASP A 125 16.36 0.08 -19.74
C ASP A 125 15.46 0.02 -18.50
N VAL A 126 14.82 -1.13 -18.27
CA VAL A 126 14.05 -1.38 -17.04
C VAL A 126 14.95 -1.33 -15.80
N CYS A 127 16.17 -1.88 -15.88
CA CYS A 127 17.14 -1.82 -14.79
C CYS A 127 17.51 -0.37 -14.46
N VAL A 128 17.94 0.41 -15.46
CA VAL A 128 18.31 1.82 -15.28
C VAL A 128 17.15 2.64 -14.74
N ARG A 129 15.93 2.42 -15.27
CA ARG A 129 14.73 3.12 -14.79
C ARG A 129 14.44 2.81 -13.33
N ARG A 130 14.43 1.53 -12.93
CA ARG A 130 14.17 1.12 -11.54
C ARG A 130 15.22 1.65 -10.56
N LEU A 131 16.50 1.65 -10.96
CA LEU A 131 17.58 2.21 -10.14
C LEU A 131 17.43 3.73 -9.99
N ARG A 132 17.03 4.44 -11.05
CA ARG A 132 16.74 5.88 -11.00
C ARG A 132 15.55 6.17 -10.10
N GLU A 133 14.43 5.47 -10.28
CA GLU A 133 13.24 5.59 -9.43
C GLU A 133 13.60 5.32 -7.96
N GLY A 134 14.40 4.29 -7.69
CA GLY A 134 14.92 4.01 -6.35
C GLY A 134 15.77 5.16 -5.80
N TYR A 135 16.68 5.72 -6.59
CA TYR A 135 17.49 6.88 -6.19
C TYR A 135 16.63 8.12 -5.91
N GLU A 136 15.67 8.43 -6.78
CA GLU A 136 14.73 9.55 -6.61
C GLU A 136 13.88 9.38 -5.36
N PHE A 137 13.42 8.16 -5.08
CA PHE A 137 12.69 7.82 -3.87
C PHE A 137 13.55 8.04 -2.61
N PHE A 138 14.79 7.53 -2.57
CA PHE A 138 15.65 7.75 -1.40
C PHE A 138 16.04 9.22 -1.23
N LYS A 139 16.22 9.95 -2.34
CA LYS A 139 16.47 11.39 -2.32
C LYS A 139 15.29 12.17 -1.76
N SER A 140 14.05 11.87 -2.19
CA SER A 140 12.84 12.53 -1.67
C SER A 140 12.61 12.21 -0.19
N MET A 141 12.85 10.97 0.22
CA MET A 141 12.79 10.54 1.62
C MET A 141 13.82 11.25 2.50
N ALA A 142 15.06 11.42 2.00
CA ALA A 142 16.11 12.15 2.72
C ALA A 142 15.77 13.64 2.88
N ALA A 143 15.31 14.29 1.81
CA ALA A 143 14.86 15.69 1.84
C ALA A 143 13.71 15.90 2.85
N ARG A 144 12.75 14.98 2.88
CA ARG A 144 11.65 15.01 3.85
C ARG A 144 12.11 14.83 5.29
N ARG A 145 13.13 13.99 5.52
CA ARG A 145 13.70 13.80 6.87
C ARG A 145 14.37 15.08 7.36
N SER A 146 15.05 15.83 6.49
CA SER A 146 15.56 17.16 6.81
C SER A 146 14.45 18.17 7.06
N ASP A 147 13.37 18.17 6.25
CA ASP A 147 12.25 19.10 6.42
C ASP A 147 11.49 18.86 7.74
N LEU A 148 11.23 17.59 8.09
CA LEU A 148 10.62 17.20 9.37
C LEU A 148 11.52 17.56 10.56
N ALA A 149 12.84 17.40 10.43
CA ALA A 149 13.77 17.79 11.48
C ALA A 149 13.80 19.32 11.65
N ALA A 150 13.78 20.09 10.56
CA ALA A 150 13.72 21.55 10.60
C ALA A 150 12.40 22.06 11.22
N ALA A 151 11.26 21.46 10.86
CA ALA A 151 9.96 21.80 11.43
C ALA A 151 9.85 21.51 12.93
N LYS A 152 10.51 20.46 13.43
CA LYS A 152 10.59 20.15 14.88
C LYS A 152 11.49 21.10 15.66
N VAL A 153 12.48 21.71 15.02
CA VAL A 153 13.39 22.69 15.66
C VAL A 153 12.76 24.09 15.68
N ALA A 154 11.84 24.37 14.76
CA ALA A 154 11.12 25.65 14.67
C ALA A 154 9.86 25.73 15.55
N ALA A 155 9.48 24.64 16.23
CA ALA A 155 8.33 24.54 17.13
C ALA A 155 8.77 24.50 18.60
#